data_AF-A0A7J8PGH6-F1
#
_entry.id   AF-A0A7J8PGH6-F1
#
_cell.length_a   1.000
_cell.length_b   1.000
_cell.length_c   1.000
_cell.angle_alpha   90.00
_cell.angle_beta   90.00
_cell.angle_gamma   90.00
#
_symmetry.space_group_name_H-M   'P 1'
#
loop_
_entity.id
_entity.type
_entity.pdbx_description
1 polymer ?
#
loop_
_entity_poly.entity_id
_entity_poly.type
_entity_poly.pdbx_seq_one_letter_code
_entity_poly.pdbx_strand_id
1 'polypeptide(L)'
;MTNDTLAKHLFHCKFMFGSLAPAIVFGEAQPMKWAMRLRVALHLAEALEYCTSKGRALYHDLNAYRIVFDDEGNPRLSCFGLMKNSRDGKSYSTNLAFTPPEYLRTGRVTPESVIYSFGTLLLDLLSGKHIPPS
;
A
#
# COMPACT_ATOMS: atom_id res chain seq x y z
N MET A 1 15.81 10.87 -0.08
CA MET A 1 14.46 10.36 -0.37
C MET A 1 13.85 9.92 0.94
N THR A 2 13.06 10.79 1.57
CA THR A 2 12.21 10.40 2.70
C THR A 2 11.16 9.44 2.15
N ASN A 3 11.26 8.14 2.47
CA ASN A 3 10.31 7.12 2.05
C ASN A 3 8.95 7.37 2.69
N ASP A 4 8.16 8.27 2.10
CA ASP A 4 6.86 8.66 2.63
C ASP A 4 5.78 7.75 2.03
N THR A 5 5.41 6.72 2.78
CA THR A 5 4.49 5.66 2.33
C THR A 5 3.07 5.93 2.80
N LEU A 6 2.08 5.39 2.08
CA LEU A 6 0.68 5.44 2.52
C LEU A 6 0.52 4.90 3.94
N ALA A 7 1.20 3.81 4.29
CA ALA A 7 1.17 3.25 5.65
C ALA A 7 1.56 4.27 6.74
N LYS A 8 2.51 5.19 6.47
CA LYS A 8 2.86 6.25 7.41
C LYS A 8 1.70 7.23 7.60
N HIS A 9 1.12 7.72 6.52
CA HIS A 9 -0.01 8.66 6.57
C HIS A 9 -1.31 8.04 7.11
N LEU A 10 -1.48 6.74 6.93
CA LEU A 10 -2.73 6.04 7.24
C LEU A 10 -2.72 5.42 8.63
N PHE A 11 -1.59 4.85 9.08
CA PHE A 11 -1.50 4.12 10.36
C PHE A 11 -0.59 4.77 11.39
N HIS A 12 0.49 5.42 10.95
CA HIS A 12 1.46 6.06 11.82
C HIS A 12 1.35 7.58 11.73
N CYS A 13 0.26 8.12 12.26
CA CYS A 13 0.11 9.55 12.56
C CYS A 13 1.17 10.01 13.58
N LYS A 14 2.42 10.12 13.12
CA LYS A 14 3.56 10.77 13.78
C LYS A 14 4.61 11.05 12.71
N PHE A 15 4.51 12.19 12.05
CA PHE A 15 5.64 12.74 11.31
C PHE A 15 6.09 14.05 11.94
N MET A 16 7.30 13.99 12.49
CA MET A 16 8.07 15.12 12.98
C MET A 16 8.55 15.96 11.80
N PHE A 17 8.28 17.27 11.83
CA PHE A 17 9.07 18.23 11.07
C PHE A 17 10.05 18.90 12.06
N GLY A 18 11.34 18.67 11.86
CA GLY A 18 12.40 19.33 12.62
C GLY A 18 13.01 20.46 11.80
N SER A 19 12.87 21.69 12.27
CA SER A 19 13.98 22.65 12.33
C SER A 19 13.64 23.79 13.32
N LEU A 20 14.23 23.68 14.51
CA LEU A 20 14.59 24.76 15.46
C LEU A 20 13.52 25.78 15.89
N ALA A 21 12.75 25.44 16.94
CA ALA A 21 12.28 26.36 17.99
C ALA A 21 11.64 25.57 19.16
N PRO A 22 11.75 26.00 20.42
CA PRO A 22 11.14 25.32 21.56
C PRO A 22 9.66 25.73 21.66
N ALA A 23 8.82 25.15 20.80
CA ALA A 23 7.38 25.19 20.98
C ALA A 23 6.87 23.76 20.82
N ILE A 24 6.57 23.12 21.94
CA ILE A 24 5.86 21.84 21.98
C ILE A 24 4.44 22.12 21.45
N VAL A 25 4.28 22.02 20.14
CA VAL A 25 2.97 21.89 19.51
C VAL A 25 2.73 20.40 19.38
N PHE A 26 1.96 19.82 20.30
CA PHE A 26 1.28 18.56 20.05
C PHE A 26 0.23 18.81 18.97
N GLY A 27 0.67 18.87 17.71
CA GLY A 27 -0.24 18.91 16.58
C GLY A 27 -0.90 17.56 16.48
N GLU A 28 -2.20 17.48 16.78
CA GLU A 28 -3.01 16.32 16.44
C GLU A 28 -2.83 16.05 14.94
N ALA A 29 -2.18 14.94 14.61
CA ALA A 29 -1.97 14.54 13.23
C ALA A 29 -3.35 14.27 12.60
N GLN A 30 -3.78 15.19 11.73
CA GLN A 30 -5.06 15.11 11.05
C GLN A 30 -5.12 13.83 10.20
N PRO A 31 -6.16 13.00 10.34
CA PRO A 31 -6.35 11.83 9.50
C PRO A 31 -6.28 12.21 8.02
N MET A 32 -5.73 11.32 7.18
CA MET A 32 -5.70 11.54 5.74
C MET A 32 -7.08 11.93 5.22
N LYS A 33 -7.16 13.07 4.53
CA LYS A 33 -8.40 13.60 3.94
C LYS A 33 -9.04 12.57 3.01
N TRP A 34 -10.37 12.48 3.05
CA TRP A 34 -11.12 11.54 2.21
C TRP A 34 -10.80 11.66 0.71
N ALA A 35 -10.70 12.90 0.21
CA ALA A 35 -10.32 13.15 -1.19
C ALA A 35 -8.95 12.56 -1.56
N MET A 36 -7.98 12.56 -0.63
CA MET A 36 -6.68 11.93 -0.86
C MET A 36 -6.79 10.40 -0.86
N ARG A 37 -7.60 9.82 0.03
CA ARG A 37 -7.87 8.37 0.05
C ARG A 37 -8.46 7.88 -1.28
N LEU A 38 -9.42 8.62 -1.83
CA LEU A 38 -10.00 8.32 -3.15
C LEU A 38 -8.99 8.48 -4.28
N ARG A 39 -8.15 9.53 -4.25
CA ARG A 39 -7.06 9.73 -5.22
C ARG A 39 -6.07 8.58 -5.20
N VAL A 40 -5.70 8.08 -4.01
CA VAL A 40 -4.85 6.90 -3.86
C VAL A 40 -5.50 5.68 -4.50
N ALA A 41 -6.77 5.39 -4.19
CA ALA A 41 -7.47 4.24 -4.76
C ALA A 41 -7.50 4.29 -6.31
N LEU A 42 -7.79 5.47 -6.87
CA LEU A 42 -7.85 5.69 -8.31
C LEU A 42 -6.48 5.48 -8.99
N HIS A 43 -5.44 6.18 -8.54
CA HIS A 43 -4.11 6.08 -9.16
C HIS A 43 -3.53 4.66 -9.04
N LEU A 44 -3.85 3.93 -7.98
CA LEU A 44 -3.44 2.53 -7.85
C LEU A 44 -4.19 1.61 -8.82
N ALA A 45 -5.50 1.82 -9.00
CA ALA A 45 -6.26 1.08 -10.00
C ALA A 45 -5.71 1.31 -11.41
N GLU A 46 -5.44 2.56 -11.78
CA GLU A 46 -4.81 2.94 -13.05
C GLU A 46 -3.41 2.31 -13.20
N ALA A 47 -2.61 2.30 -12.14
CA ALA A 47 -1.28 1.69 -12.17
C ALA A 47 -1.35 0.16 -12.36
N LEU A 48 -2.30 -0.51 -11.70
CA LEU A 48 -2.51 -1.95 -11.85
C LEU A 48 -3.05 -2.32 -13.24
N GLU A 49 -3.98 -1.52 -13.78
CA GLU A 49 -4.46 -1.65 -15.15
C GLU A 49 -3.30 -1.48 -16.14
N TYR A 50 -2.48 -0.44 -15.97
CA TYR A 50 -1.31 -0.21 -16.79
C TYR A 50 -0.35 -1.40 -16.75
N CYS A 51 -0.01 -1.92 -15.56
CA CYS A 51 0.86 -3.08 -15.41
C CYS A 51 0.28 -4.31 -16.14
N THR A 52 -1.03 -4.54 -16.02
CA THR A 52 -1.74 -5.62 -16.70
C THR A 52 -1.65 -5.47 -18.23
N SER A 53 -1.87 -4.27 -18.76
CA SER A 53 -1.74 -3.97 -20.20
C SER A 53 -0.34 -4.22 -20.76
N LYS A 54 0.69 -4.17 -19.91
CA LYS A 54 2.10 -4.44 -20.24
C LYS A 54 2.50 -5.90 -20.01
N GLY A 55 1.55 -6.80 -19.76
CA GLY A 55 1.82 -8.22 -19.49
C GLY A 55 2.40 -8.48 -18.09
N ARG A 56 2.31 -7.51 -17.17
CA ARG A 56 2.79 -7.61 -15.77
C ARG A 56 1.61 -7.61 -14.81
N ALA A 57 0.66 -8.52 -15.01
CA ALA A 57 -0.55 -8.62 -14.19
C ALA A 57 -0.30 -9.13 -12.75
N LEU A 58 0.92 -9.59 -12.44
CA LEU A 58 1.29 -10.09 -11.13
C LEU A 58 1.98 -9.00 -10.31
N TYR A 59 1.46 -8.77 -9.11
CA TYR A 59 2.06 -7.89 -8.12
C TYR A 59 2.14 -8.62 -6.78
N HIS A 60 3.34 -8.68 -6.22
CA HIS A 60 3.64 -9.39 -4.99
C HIS A 60 3.54 -8.46 -3.80
N ASP A 61 2.83 -8.91 -2.75
CA ASP A 61 2.74 -8.21 -1.46
C ASP A 61 2.18 -6.78 -1.59
N LEU A 62 1.08 -6.60 -2.35
CA LEU A 62 0.37 -5.34 -2.48
C LEU A 62 -0.28 -4.96 -1.13
N ASN A 63 0.15 -3.84 -0.55
CA ASN A 63 -0.35 -3.31 0.73
C ASN A 63 0.03 -1.82 0.85
N ALA A 64 -0.43 -1.13 1.90
CA ALA A 64 -0.18 0.30 2.12
C ALA A 64 1.31 0.72 2.18
N TYR A 65 2.26 -0.20 2.41
CA TYR A 65 3.69 0.09 2.37
C TYR A 65 4.26 0.16 0.96
N ARG A 66 3.54 -0.38 -0.04
CA ARG A 66 3.94 -0.36 -1.45
C ARG A 66 3.53 0.89 -2.20
N ILE A 67 2.82 1.81 -1.53
CA ILE A 67 2.41 3.09 -2.09
C ILE A 67 3.31 4.15 -1.50
N VAL A 68 3.92 4.92 -2.39
CA VAL A 68 4.81 6.04 -2.07
C VAL A 68 4.21 7.31 -2.66
N PHE A 69 4.47 8.44 -2.03
CA PHE A 69 4.17 9.75 -2.61
C PHE A 69 5.42 10.29 -3.29
N ASP A 70 5.24 10.88 -4.47
CA ASP A 70 6.31 11.63 -5.14
C ASP A 70 6.46 13.05 -4.55
N ASP A 71 7.40 13.81 -5.11
CA ASP A 71 7.71 15.17 -4.66
C ASP A 71 6.53 16.15 -4.86
N GLU A 72 5.55 15.81 -5.71
CA GLU A 72 4.33 16.57 -5.96
C GLU A 72 3.17 16.13 -5.04
N GLY A 73 3.37 15.11 -4.21
CA GLY A 73 2.36 14.53 -3.33
C GLY A 73 1.36 13.63 -4.07
N ASN A 74 1.69 13.15 -5.27
CA ASN A 74 0.88 12.19 -6.00
C ASN A 74 1.23 10.75 -5.58
N PRO A 75 0.22 9.90 -5.31
CA PRO A 75 0.46 8.51 -4.96
C PRO A 75 0.94 7.70 -6.16
N ARG A 76 1.97 6.88 -5.94
CA ARG A 76 2.59 5.98 -6.93
C ARG A 76 2.72 4.56 -6.37
N LEU A 77 2.50 3.59 -7.24
CA LEU A 77 2.75 2.18 -6.93
C LEU A 77 4.24 1.86 -7.10
N SER A 78 4.85 1.27 -6.07
CA SER A 78 6.26 0.86 -6.12
C SER A 78 6.50 -0.23 -7.17
N CYS A 79 7.61 -0.15 -7.91
CA CYS A 79 7.96 -1.19 -8.88
C CYS A 79 8.50 -2.48 -8.23
N PHE A 80 8.85 -2.45 -6.94
CA PHE A 80 9.45 -3.60 -6.25
C PHE A 80 8.52 -4.82 -6.19
N GLY A 81 7.21 -4.62 -6.05
CA GLY A 81 6.25 -5.73 -6.03
C GLY A 81 6.04 -6.40 -7.39
N LEU A 82 6.49 -5.79 -8.49
CA LEU A 82 6.45 -6.41 -9.82
C LEU A 82 7.63 -7.37 -10.07
N MET A 83 8.54 -7.52 -9.11
CA MET A 83 9.63 -8.48 -9.13
C MET A 83 9.37 -9.56 -8.08
N LYS A 84 9.62 -10.82 -8.43
CA LYS A 84 9.43 -11.93 -7.50
C LYS A 84 10.50 -11.85 -6.41
N ASN A 85 10.08 -11.66 -5.16
CA ASN A 85 10.96 -11.75 -4.01
C ASN A 85 11.36 -13.23 -3.84
N SER A 86 12.60 -13.59 -4.20
CA SER A 86 13.20 -14.93 -4.06
C SER A 86 12.87 -16.01 -5.12
N ARG A 87 13.91 -16.82 -5.42
CA ARG A 87 13.85 -18.11 -6.13
C ARG A 87 12.97 -19.15 -5.41
N ASP A 88 12.71 -18.99 -4.11
CA ASP A 88 12.00 -19.96 -3.25
C ASP A 88 10.48 -19.78 -3.21
N GLY A 89 9.92 -18.89 -4.04
CA GLY A 89 8.47 -18.83 -4.30
C GLY A 89 7.61 -18.09 -3.27
N LYS A 90 8.15 -17.70 -2.10
CA LYS A 90 7.39 -16.91 -1.12
C LYS A 90 7.23 -15.45 -1.57
N SER A 91 6.08 -15.16 -2.15
CA SER A 91 5.73 -13.85 -2.72
C SER A 91 5.11 -12.87 -1.72
N TYR A 92 4.59 -13.36 -0.59
CA TYR A 92 4.03 -12.52 0.46
C TYR A 92 4.97 -12.49 1.66
N SER A 93 5.42 -11.28 2.04
CA SER A 93 6.05 -10.99 3.32
C SER A 93 5.04 -10.54 4.39
N THR A 94 3.79 -10.29 3.98
CA THR A 94 2.68 -9.89 4.84
C THR A 94 2.18 -11.04 5.71
N ASN A 95 1.52 -10.68 6.81
CA ASN A 95 0.81 -11.61 7.68
C ASN A 95 -0.17 -12.45 6.84
N LEU A 96 -0.20 -13.77 7.09
CA LEU A 96 -1.07 -14.72 6.38
C LEU A 96 -2.54 -14.32 6.40
N ALA A 97 -2.96 -13.53 7.40
CA ALA A 97 -4.31 -13.00 7.52
C ALA A 97 -4.77 -12.10 6.37
N PHE A 98 -3.85 -11.51 5.60
CA PHE A 98 -4.15 -10.65 4.44
C PHE A 98 -3.85 -11.34 3.11
N THR A 99 -3.42 -12.60 3.17
CA THR A 99 -3.02 -13.36 2.01
C THR A 99 -4.25 -13.97 1.33
N PRO A 100 -4.36 -13.88 -0.01
CA PRO A 100 -5.48 -14.48 -0.72
C PRO A 100 -5.60 -15.99 -0.43
N PRO A 101 -6.82 -16.52 -0.22
CA PRO A 101 -7.01 -17.91 0.21
C PRO A 101 -6.46 -18.93 -0.79
N GLU A 102 -6.54 -18.64 -2.10
CA GLU A 102 -5.95 -19.45 -3.15
C GLU A 102 -4.43 -19.49 -3.09
N TYR A 103 -3.78 -18.42 -2.63
CA TYR A 103 -2.34 -18.40 -2.41
C TYR A 103 -1.94 -19.30 -1.23
N LEU A 104 -2.73 -19.32 -0.15
CA LEU A 104 -2.47 -20.23 0.99
C LEU A 104 -2.49 -21.71 0.57
N ARG A 105 -3.31 -22.06 -0.42
CA ARG A 105 -3.39 -23.41 -0.97
C ARG A 105 -2.31 -23.73 -2.00
N THR A 106 -2.00 -22.77 -2.87
CA THR A 106 -1.19 -23.04 -4.09
C THR A 106 0.22 -22.48 -4.05
N GLY A 107 0.48 -21.53 -3.14
CA GLY A 107 1.72 -20.74 -3.09
C GLY A 107 1.95 -19.86 -4.33
N ARG A 108 0.93 -19.63 -5.17
CA ARG A 108 1.06 -18.92 -6.45
C ARG A 108 0.23 -17.64 -6.46
N VAL A 109 0.86 -16.56 -6.90
CA VAL A 109 0.17 -15.28 -7.16
C VAL A 109 -0.49 -15.36 -8.53
N THR A 110 -1.76 -14.97 -8.58
CA THR A 110 -2.56 -14.84 -9.81
C THR A 110 -3.04 -13.40 -9.97
N PRO A 111 -3.52 -12.99 -11.15
CA PRO A 111 -4.13 -11.67 -11.33
C PRO A 111 -5.29 -11.41 -10.33
N GLU A 112 -6.10 -12.42 -10.05
CA GLU A 112 -7.22 -12.34 -9.09
C GLU A 112 -6.73 -12.10 -7.67
N SER A 113 -5.60 -12.72 -7.30
CA SER A 113 -4.97 -12.53 -5.99
C SER A 113 -4.50 -11.08 -5.77
N VAL A 114 -4.10 -10.38 -6.86
CA VAL A 114 -3.77 -8.94 -6.81
C VAL A 114 -5.01 -8.11 -6.56
N ILE A 115 -6.15 -8.47 -7.16
CA ILE A 115 -7.45 -7.80 -6.91
C ILE A 115 -7.91 -8.01 -5.46
N TYR A 116 -7.70 -9.20 -4.89
CA TYR A 116 -7.97 -9.45 -3.48
C TYR A 116 -7.15 -8.51 -2.59
N SER A 117 -5.84 -8.40 -2.83
CA SER A 117 -4.96 -7.48 -2.08
C SER A 117 -5.31 -6.01 -2.33
N PHE A 118 -5.84 -5.64 -3.50
CA PHE A 118 -6.38 -4.31 -3.70
C PHE A 118 -7.62 -4.07 -2.81
N GLY A 119 -8.48 -5.08 -2.65
CA GLY A 119 -9.63 -5.03 -1.73
C GLY A 119 -9.22 -4.80 -0.27
N THR A 120 -8.17 -5.48 0.22
CA THR A 120 -7.65 -5.22 1.58
C THR A 120 -7.12 -3.80 1.72
N LEU A 121 -6.55 -3.23 0.65
CA LEU A 121 -6.13 -1.84 0.62
C LEU A 121 -7.29 -0.85 0.67
N LEU A 122 -8.43 -1.17 0.06
CA LEU A 122 -9.65 -0.38 0.20
C LEU A 122 -10.16 -0.42 1.65
N LEU A 123 -10.06 -1.55 2.34
CA LEU A 123 -10.40 -1.65 3.77
C LEU A 123 -9.47 -0.77 4.63
N ASP A 124 -8.18 -0.76 4.32
CA ASP A 124 -7.22 0.15 4.96
C ASP A 124 -7.63 1.61 4.75
N LEU A 125 -7.95 2.00 3.52
CA LEU A 125 -8.38 3.36 3.18
C LEU A 125 -9.72 3.73 3.83
N LEU A 126 -10.67 2.81 3.95
CA LEU A 126 -11.97 3.08 4.58
C LEU A 126 -11.83 3.23 6.10
N SER A 127 -11.07 2.34 6.73
CA SER A 127 -11.00 2.26 8.18
C SER A 127 -9.90 3.12 8.81
N GLY A 128 -8.88 3.50 8.03
CA GLY A 128 -7.64 4.08 8.55
C GLY A 128 -6.86 3.12 9.45
N LYS A 129 -7.12 1.81 9.36
CA LYS A 129 -6.51 0.76 10.16
C LYS A 129 -6.18 -0.44 9.28
N HIS A 130 -5.15 -1.21 9.64
CA HIS A 130 -4.84 -2.43 8.92
C HIS A 130 -5.67 -3.59 9.49
N ILE A 131 -6.88 -3.77 8.95
CA ILE A 131 -7.89 -4.73 9.45
C ILE A 131 -7.83 -6.02 8.63
N PRO A 132 -7.57 -7.19 9.26
CA PRO A 132 -7.65 -8.46 8.57
C PRO A 132 -9.04 -8.71 7.98
N PRO A 133 -9.16 -9.12 6.72
CA PRO A 133 -10.43 -9.62 6.19
C PRO A 133 -10.86 -10.86 6.98
N SER A 134 -12.12 -10.87 7.44
CA SER A 134 -12.75 -11.97 8.17
C SER A 134 -13.15 -13.13 7.28
#